data_AF-A0A158SQX4-F1
#
_entry.id   AF-A0A158SQX4-F1
#
_cell.length_a   1.000
_cell.length_b   1.000
_cell.length_c   1.000
_cell.angle_alpha   90.00
_cell.angle_beta   90.00
_cell.angle_gamma   90.00
#
_symmetry.space_group_name_H-M   'P 1'
#
loop_
_entity.id
_entity.type
_entity.pdbx_description
1 polymer ?
#
loop_
_entity_poly.entity_id
_entity_poly.type
_entity_poly.pdbx_seq_one_letter_code
_entity_poly.pdbx_strand_id
1 'polypeptide(L)' 'MTAPARITQADMERAAKAVAAAKFVHAKIVMDLKNGRIEIILGESGEAIPPAPVETWDDDDV' A
#
# COMPACT_ATOMS: atom_id res chain seq x y z
N MET A 1 -11.74 -28.69 16.39
CA MET A 1 -12.32 -27.64 15.53
C MET A 1 -11.23 -26.63 15.21
N THR A 2 -10.83 -26.49 13.96
CA THR A 2 -9.96 -25.38 13.53
C THR A 2 -10.86 -24.27 13.03
N ALA A 3 -10.78 -23.10 13.66
CA ALA A 3 -11.49 -21.92 13.18
C ALA A 3 -10.95 -21.54 11.78
N PRO A 4 -11.78 -20.96 10.89
CA PRO A 4 -11.30 -20.46 9.61
C PRO A 4 -10.15 -19.48 9.84
N ALA A 5 -9.08 -19.63 9.06
CA ALA A 5 -7.92 -18.75 9.14
C ALA A 5 -8.37 -17.32 8.91
N ARG A 6 -8.19 -16.47 9.93
CA ARG A 6 -8.47 -15.03 9.83
C ARG A 6 -7.19 -14.34 9.43
N ILE A 7 -7.29 -13.38 8.53
CA ILE A 7 -6.18 -12.48 8.27
C ILE A 7 -5.89 -11.73 9.57
N THR A 8 -4.65 -11.85 10.05
CA THR A 8 -4.18 -11.22 11.28
C THR A 8 -3.26 -10.05 10.99
N GLN A 9 -2.92 -9.29 12.04
CA GLN A 9 -1.91 -8.24 11.95
C GLN A 9 -0.55 -8.80 11.49
N ALA A 10 -0.21 -10.05 11.86
CA ALA A 10 1.03 -10.68 11.41
C ALA A 10 1.05 -10.91 9.88
N ASP A 11 -0.10 -11.17 9.26
CA ASP A 11 -0.20 -11.34 7.82
C ASP A 11 -0.06 -9.99 7.09
N MET A 12 -0.60 -8.92 7.69
CA MET A 12 -0.40 -7.56 7.19
C MET A 12 1.07 -7.16 7.18
N GLU A 13 1.77 -7.37 8.31
CA GLU A 13 3.20 -7.08 8.40
C GLU A 13 4.03 -7.91 7.42
N ARG A 14 3.67 -9.19 7.24
CA ARG A 14 4.36 -10.07 6.29
C ARG A 14 4.19 -9.59 4.85
N ALA A 15 2.98 -9.17 4.46
CA ALA A 15 2.71 -8.65 3.12
C ALA A 15 3.48 -7.34 2.87
N ALA A 16 3.48 -6.41 3.84
CA ALA A 16 4.23 -5.16 3.73
C ALA A 16 5.75 -5.38 3.63
N LYS A 17 6.31 -6.28 4.45
CA LYS A 17 7.74 -6.64 4.39
C LYS A 17 8.13 -7.27 3.05
N ALA A 18 7.27 -8.12 2.49
CA ALA A 18 7.51 -8.74 1.19
C ALA A 18 7.58 -7.71 0.06
N VAL A 19 6.65 -6.73 0.05
CA VAL A 19 6.67 -5.62 -0.91
C VAL A 19 7.93 -4.77 -0.77
N ALA A 20 8.31 -4.42 0.46
CA ALA A 20 9.50 -3.63 0.73
C ALA A 20 10.79 -4.36 0.30
N ALA A 21 10.90 -5.66 0.59
CA ALA A 21 12.03 -6.49 0.18
C ALA A 21 12.15 -6.62 -1.35
N ALA A 22 11.00 -6.64 -2.05
CA ALA A 22 10.96 -6.70 -3.50
C ALA A 22 11.25 -5.34 -4.19
N LYS A 23 11.51 -4.28 -3.41
CA LYS A 23 11.91 -2.94 -3.90
C LYS A 23 10.93 -2.28 -4.86
N PHE A 24 9.64 -2.61 -4.77
CA PHE A 24 8.62 -1.88 -5.51
C PHE A 24 8.36 -0.53 -4.83
N VAL A 25 8.47 0.56 -5.60
CA VAL A 25 8.26 1.93 -5.11
C VAL A 25 6.76 2.19 -4.86
N HIS A 26 5.91 1.62 -5.70
CA HIS A 26 4.45 1.73 -5.61
C HIS A 26 3.80 0.35 -5.72
N ALA A 27 3.26 -0.15 -4.62
CA ALA A 27 2.45 -1.37 -4.60
C ALA A 27 1.18 -1.15 -3.78
N LYS A 28 0.07 -1.71 -4.25
CA LYS A 28 -1.23 -1.69 -3.59
C LYS A 28 -1.48 -3.07 -2.99
N ILE A 29 -1.65 -3.12 -1.67
CA ILE A 29 -2.01 -4.35 -0.97
C ILE A 29 -3.52 -4.29 -0.70
N VAL A 30 -4.28 -5.23 -1.25
CA VAL A 30 -5.72 -5.40 -1.04
C VAL A 30 -5.95 -6.59 -0.14
N MET A 31 -6.58 -6.38 1.02
CA MET A 31 -6.91 -7.43 1.97
C MET A 31 -8.42 -7.65 1.98
N ASP A 32 -8.87 -8.73 1.36
CA ASP A 32 -10.26 -9.18 1.44
C ASP A 32 -10.44 -10.07 2.67
N LEU A 33 -10.90 -9.44 3.76
CA LEU A 33 -11.13 -10.09 5.04
C LEU A 33 -12.33 -11.05 5.03
N LYS A 34 -13.25 -10.91 4.06
CA LYS A 34 -14.45 -11.73 3.94
C LYS A 34 -14.12 -13.06 3.28
N ASN A 35 -13.32 -13.03 2.23
CA ASN A 35 -12.89 -14.22 1.49
C ASN A 35 -11.52 -14.75 1.95
N GLY A 36 -10.85 -14.07 2.88
CA GLY A 36 -9.54 -14.48 3.42
C GLY A 36 -8.42 -14.38 2.38
N ARG A 37 -8.48 -13.38 1.49
CA ARG A 37 -7.55 -13.20 0.37
C ARG A 37 -6.69 -11.96 0.55
N ILE A 38 -5.39 -12.09 0.29
CA ILE A 38 -4.46 -10.96 0.21
C ILE A 38 -3.96 -10.88 -1.22
N GLU A 39 -4.20 -9.76 -1.89
CA GLU A 39 -3.70 -9.47 -3.24
C GLU A 39 -2.66 -8.35 -3.16
N ILE A 40 -1.50 -8.56 -3.78
CA ILE A 40 -0.47 -7.55 -3.94
C ILE A 40 -0.46 -7.16 -5.41
N ILE A 41 -0.93 -5.95 -5.69
CA ILE A 41 -0.96 -5.37 -7.03
C ILE A 41 0.28 -4.49 -7.14
N LEU A 42 1.22 -4.92 -7.97
CA LEU A 42 2.44 -4.17 -8.25
C LEU A 42 2.10 -3.08 -9.26
N GLY A 43 2.36 -1.81 -8.93
CA GLY A 43 2.35 -0.75 -9.93
C GLY A 43 3.54 -0.93 -10.87
N GLU A 44 3.45 -0.38 -12.08
CA GLU A 44 4.60 -0.36 -12.99
C GLU A 44 5.82 0.25 -12.26
N SER A 45 6.92 -0.49 -12.25
CA SER A 45 8.21 -0.02 -11.78
C SER A 45 8.74 1.04 -12.75
N GLY A 46 8.16 2.24 -12.76
CA GLY A 46 8.51 3.19 -13.82
C GLY A 46 7.92 4.59 -13.76
N GLU A 47 6.73 4.80 -13.20
CA GLU A 47 6.15 6.15 -13.26
C GLU A 47 6.36 6.88 -11.93
N ALA A 48 7.37 7.73 -11.91
CA ALA A 48 7.53 8.74 -10.89
C ALA A 48 6.24 9.57 -10.85
N ILE A 49 5.47 9.44 -9.77
CA ILE A 49 4.35 10.34 -9.50
C ILE A 49 4.93 11.76 -9.57
N PRO A 50 4.47 12.65 -10.47
CA PRO A 50 4.94 14.02 -10.48
C PRO A 50 4.69 14.59 -9.08
N PRO A 51 5.67 15.27 -8.46
CA PRO A 51 5.48 15.85 -7.15
C PRO A 51 4.20 16.70 -7.21
N ALA A 52 3.32 16.50 -6.22
CA ALA A 52 2.10 17.29 -6.11
C ALA A 52 2.46 18.77 -6.27
N PRO A 53 1.70 19.55 -7.06
CA PRO A 53 1.98 20.97 -7.18
C PRO A 53 2.01 21.57 -5.78
N VAL A 54 3.15 22.15 -5.43
CA VAL A 54 3.26 22.97 -4.22
C VAL A 54 2.36 24.17 -4.47
N GLU A 55 1.15 24.17 -3.91
CA GLU A 55 0.40 25.41 -3.77
C GLU A 55 1.21 26.29 -2.82
N THR A 56 1.96 27.23 -3.39
CA THR A 56 2.44 28.40 -2.66
C THR A 56 1.20 29.24 -2.42
N TRP A 57 0.63 29.11 -1.23
CA TRP A 57 -0.32 30.09 -0.72
C TRP A 57 0.51 31.37 -0.51
N ASP A 58 0.52 32.26 -1.51
CA ASP A 58 1.12 33.59 -1.40
C ASP A 58 0.31 34.37 -0.35
N ASP A 59 0.92 34.53 0.82
CA ASP A 59 0.40 35.27 1.97
C ASP A 59 0.61 36.79 1.77
N ASP A 60 0.10 37.32 0.64
CA ASP A 60 0.20 38.74 0.25
C ASP A 60 -1.19 39.40 0.21
N ASP A 61 -2.01 39.12 1.23
CA ASP A 61 -3.35 39.70 1.43
C ASP A 61 -3.55 40.15 2.91
N VAL A 62 -2.64 40.99 3.43
CA VAL A 62 -2.79 41.71 4.72
C VAL A 62 -2.55 43.22 4.58
#